data_AF-A0A1Y3ECY0-F1
#
_entry.id   AF-A0A1Y3ECY0-F1
#
_cell.length_a   1.000
_cell.length_b   1.000
_cell.length_c   1.000
_cell.angle_alpha   90.00
_cell.angle_beta   90.00
_cell.angle_gamma   90.00
#
_symmetry.space_group_name_H-M   'P 1'
#
loop_
_entity.id
_entity.type
_entity.pdbx_description
1 polymer ?
#
loop_
_entity_poly.entity_id
_entity_poly.type
_entity_poly.pdbx_seq_one_letter_code
_entity_poly.pdbx_strand_id
1 'polypeptide(L)'
;MVVLPGEQPAEGRTLSWNAIKAGLLLTVNLNGNIKSFDFSAGAESSQTYESTSMINEIHWHPKKEHIFGGALKNGHLCIWDGRVSDTTIHNFPAHIDNEVTSFSFNSYSENILATG
;
A
#
# COMPACT_ATOMS: atom_id res chain seq x y z
N MET A 1 -20.91 -2.74 6.04
CA MET A 1 -20.07 -3.55 5.13
C MET A 1 -19.88 -2.73 3.85
N VAL A 2 -18.65 -2.36 3.51
CA VAL A 2 -18.34 -1.65 2.26
C VAL A 2 -17.92 -2.69 1.22
N VAL A 3 -18.57 -2.70 0.07
CA VAL A 3 -18.20 -3.54 -1.07
C VAL A 3 -17.60 -2.62 -2.13
N LEU A 4 -16.40 -2.92 -2.60
CA LEU A 4 -15.71 -2.09 -3.59
C LEU A 4 -16.37 -2.28 -4.97
N PRO A 5 -16.91 -1.22 -5.59
CA PRO A 5 -17.58 -1.33 -6.89
C PRO A 5 -16.57 -1.63 -8.00
N GLY A 6 -16.94 -2.53 -8.93
CA GLY A 6 -16.17 -2.82 -10.15
C GLY A 6 -15.00 -3.80 -9.98
N GLU A 7 -14.70 -4.24 -8.77
CA GLU A 7 -13.87 -5.44 -8.59
C GLU A 7 -14.78 -6.66 -8.55
N GLN A 8 -14.38 -7.77 -9.19
CA GLN A 8 -14.94 -9.10 -8.85
C GLN A 8 -14.78 -9.33 -7.34
N PRO A 9 -15.40 -10.35 -6.71
CA PRO A 9 -15.07 -10.76 -5.34
C PRO A 9 -13.58 -11.11 -5.29
N ALA A 10 -12.76 -10.07 -5.18
CA ALA A 10 -11.35 -10.09 -5.33
C ALA A 10 -10.88 -10.38 -3.93
N GLU A 11 -10.26 -11.55 -3.78
CA GLU A 11 -9.48 -11.89 -2.61
C GLU A 11 -8.36 -10.85 -2.50
N GLY A 12 -8.67 -9.70 -1.90
CA GLY A 12 -7.68 -8.67 -1.63
C GLY A 12 -6.62 -9.29 -0.74
N ARG A 13 -5.35 -9.19 -1.14
CA ARG A 13 -4.24 -9.74 -0.34
C ARG A 13 -4.08 -8.98 0.97
N THR A 14 -4.35 -7.68 0.93
CA THR A 14 -4.11 -6.75 2.03
C THR A 14 -4.92 -5.47 1.82
N LEU A 15 -5.32 -4.85 2.93
CA LEU A 15 -6.11 -3.62 3.00
C LEU A 15 -5.52 -2.74 4.09
N SER A 16 -5.49 -1.42 3.89
CA SER A 16 -5.00 -0.48 4.90
C SER A 16 -5.85 0.79 4.91
N TRP A 17 -6.47 1.11 6.05
CA TRP A 17 -7.13 2.39 6.26
C TRP A 17 -6.11 3.46 6.63
N ASN A 18 -6.27 4.64 6.06
CA ASN A 18 -5.42 5.77 6.41
C ASN A 18 -5.79 6.28 7.81
N ALA A 19 -4.80 6.39 8.70
CA ALA A 19 -5.01 6.84 10.08
C ALA A 19 -5.19 8.36 10.21
N ILE A 20 -4.86 9.12 9.18
CA ILE A 20 -4.85 10.60 9.17
C ILE A 20 -6.05 11.13 8.39
N LYS A 21 -6.26 10.66 7.17
CA LYS A 21 -7.37 11.06 6.31
C LYS A 21 -8.51 10.06 6.39
N ALA A 22 -9.60 10.49 7.04
CA ALA A 22 -10.84 9.72 7.10
C ALA A 22 -11.34 9.35 5.70
N GLY A 23 -11.85 8.13 5.54
CA GLY A 23 -12.42 7.66 4.28
C GLY A 23 -11.41 7.23 3.22
N LEU A 24 -10.11 7.34 3.46
CA LEU A 24 -9.08 6.88 2.53
C LEU A 24 -8.67 5.42 2.83
N LEU A 25 -8.91 4.53 1.87
CA LEU A 25 -8.58 3.10 1.94
C LEU A 25 -7.57 2.73 0.85
N LEU A 26 -6.54 1.97 1.20
CA LEU A 26 -5.62 1.35 0.26
C LEU A 26 -5.94 -0.14 0.12
N THR A 27 -5.88 -0.66 -1.10
CA THR A 27 -6.17 -2.05 -1.41
C THR A 27 -5.14 -2.62 -2.38
N VAL A 28 -4.91 -3.92 -2.28
CA VAL A 28 -4.15 -4.68 -3.27
C VAL A 28 -4.89 -5.94 -3.66
N ASN A 29 -5.03 -6.18 -4.96
CA ASN A 29 -5.61 -7.41 -5.48
C ASN A 29 -4.55 -8.52 -5.71
N LEU A 30 -5.01 -9.74 -6.02
CA LEU A 30 -4.13 -10.90 -6.28
C LEU A 30 -3.10 -10.68 -7.40
N ASN A 31 -3.40 -9.79 -8.34
CA ASN A 31 -2.51 -9.46 -9.45
C ASN A 31 -1.48 -8.37 -9.09
N GLY A 32 -1.46 -7.89 -7.84
CA GLY A 32 -0.54 -6.86 -7.37
C GLY A 32 -0.93 -5.44 -7.77
N ASN A 33 -2.15 -5.20 -8.25
CA ASN A 33 -2.62 -3.84 -8.54
C ASN A 33 -2.96 -3.15 -7.23
N ILE A 34 -2.32 -2.01 -6.99
CA ILE A 34 -2.58 -1.17 -5.83
C ILE A 34 -3.61 -0.11 -6.22
N LYS A 35 -4.65 0.06 -5.39
CA LYS A 35 -5.59 1.18 -5.51
C LYS A 35 -5.81 1.88 -4.19
N SER A 36 -6.01 3.19 -4.23
CA SER A 36 -6.56 3.94 -3.12
C SER A 36 -7.95 4.47 -3.46
N PHE A 37 -8.89 4.37 -2.52
CA PHE A 37 -10.25 4.87 -2.63
C PHE A 37 -10.50 5.95 -1.59
N ASP A 38 -11.02 7.09 -2.02
CA ASP A 38 -11.41 8.19 -1.12
C ASP A 38 -12.94 8.27 -1.05
N PHE A 39 -13.51 7.61 -0.05
CA PHE A 39 -14.96 7.60 0.15
C PHE A 39 -15.54 8.95 0.60
N SER A 40 -14.70 9.86 1.10
CA SER A 40 -15.12 11.22 1.44
C SER A 40 -15.23 12.12 0.21
N ALA A 41 -14.48 11.82 -0.86
CA ALA A 41 -14.59 12.49 -2.16
C ALA A 41 -15.65 11.90 -3.09
N GLY A 42 -16.22 10.74 -2.74
CA GLY A 42 -17.25 10.03 -3.50
C GLY A 42 -16.82 8.60 -3.85
N ALA A 43 -17.80 7.69 -3.97
CA ALA A 43 -17.56 6.24 -4.05
C ALA A 43 -16.73 5.77 -5.28
N GLU A 44 -16.56 6.62 -6.28
CA GLU A 44 -15.83 6.32 -7.52
C GLU A 44 -14.43 6.94 -7.57
N SER A 45 -14.07 7.79 -6.60
CA SER A 45 -12.75 8.43 -6.56
C SER A 45 -11.69 7.41 -6.19
N SER A 46 -10.91 6.96 -7.19
CA SER A 46 -9.80 6.04 -6.99
C SER A 46 -8.53 6.47 -7.72
N GLN A 47 -7.39 6.08 -7.16
CA GLN A 47 -6.07 6.22 -7.79
C GLN A 47 -5.41 4.85 -7.85
N THR A 48 -4.61 4.61 -8.89
CA THR A 48 -3.87 3.36 -9.10
C THR A 48 -2.38 3.62 -8.96
N TYR A 49 -1.64 2.62 -8.46
CA TYR A 49 -0.19 2.70 -8.34
C TYR A 49 0.48 1.45 -8.91
N GLU A 50 1.57 1.69 -9.63
CA GLU A 50 2.37 0.64 -10.25
C GLU A 50 3.36 0.02 -9.24
N SER A 51 3.55 -1.29 -9.35
CA SER A 51 4.50 -2.06 -8.56
C SER A 51 5.39 -2.90 -9.48
N THR A 52 6.67 -3.01 -9.12
CA THR A 52 7.65 -3.81 -9.88
C THR A 52 7.55 -5.31 -9.61
N SER A 53 6.74 -5.73 -8.63
CA SER A 53 6.52 -7.14 -8.28
C SER A 53 5.17 -7.32 -7.58
N MET A 54 4.76 -8.58 -7.40
CA MET A 54 3.61 -8.92 -6.56
C MET A 54 3.84 -8.47 -5.13
N ILE A 55 2.76 -8.07 -4.46
CA ILE A 55 2.79 -7.48 -3.13
C ILE A 55 2.20 -8.46 -2.13
N ASN A 56 2.88 -8.67 -1.01
CA ASN A 56 2.40 -9.48 0.10
C ASN A 56 1.60 -8.66 1.10
N GLU A 57 2.06 -7.44 1.43
CA GLU A 57 1.41 -6.57 2.41
C GLU A 57 1.57 -5.09 2.03
N ILE A 58 0.58 -4.24 2.39
CA ILE A 58 0.63 -2.77 2.24
C ILE A 58 0.19 -2.10 3.53
N HIS A 59 0.77 -0.93 3.82
CA HIS A 59 0.37 -0.11 4.96
C HIS A 59 0.48 1.38 4.62
N TRP A 60 -0.50 2.17 5.04
CA TRP A 60 -0.31 3.62 5.15
C TRP A 60 0.72 3.95 6.23
N HIS A 61 1.49 5.01 6.02
CA HIS A 61 2.37 5.54 7.03
C HIS A 61 1.54 6.22 8.14
N PRO A 62 1.80 5.92 9.43
CA PRO A 62 0.95 6.39 10.54
C PRO A 62 1.01 7.91 10.78
N LYS A 63 2.05 8.58 10.27
CA LYS A 63 2.30 10.03 10.46
C LYS A 63 2.36 10.86 9.18
N LYS A 64 2.26 10.23 8.00
CA LYS A 64 2.43 10.90 6.70
C LYS A 64 1.25 10.52 5.82
N GLU A 65 0.29 11.44 5.69
CA GLU A 65 -1.03 11.18 5.07
C GLU A 65 -0.93 10.52 3.70
N HIS A 66 0.01 10.95 2.86
CA HIS A 66 0.11 10.49 1.48
C HIS A 66 1.13 9.36 1.29
N ILE A 67 1.86 8.95 2.33
CA ILE A 67 2.92 7.96 2.18
C ILE A 67 2.38 6.59 2.56
N PHE A 68 2.67 5.60 1.73
CA PHE A 68 2.42 4.20 2.05
C PHE A 68 3.58 3.33 1.61
N GLY A 69 3.69 2.15 2.22
CA GLY A 69 4.70 1.16 1.90
C GLY A 69 4.08 -0.15 1.45
N GLY A 70 4.93 -1.03 0.94
CA GLY A 70 4.53 -2.34 0.46
C GLY A 70 5.69 -3.32 0.45
N ALA A 71 5.43 -4.52 0.95
CA ALA A 71 6.33 -5.66 0.97
C ALA A 71 6.16 -6.47 -0.31
N LEU A 72 7.23 -6.62 -1.10
CA LEU A 72 7.20 -7.28 -2.40
C LEU A 72 7.76 -8.70 -2.34
N LYS A 73 7.23 -9.55 -3.23
CA LYS A 73 7.68 -10.94 -3.42
C LYS A 73 9.11 -11.09 -3.91
N ASN A 74 9.68 -10.04 -4.50
CA ASN A 74 11.07 -10.03 -4.95
C ASN A 74 12.08 -9.65 -3.85
N GLY A 75 11.66 -9.54 -2.58
CA GLY A 75 12.54 -9.21 -1.46
C GLY A 75 12.76 -7.72 -1.24
N HIS A 76 12.04 -6.88 -1.98
CA HIS A 76 12.12 -5.43 -1.84
C HIS A 76 11.01 -4.88 -0.93
N LEU A 77 11.31 -3.75 -0.30
CA LEU A 77 10.31 -2.85 0.25
C LEU A 77 10.23 -1.61 -0.64
N CYS A 78 9.01 -1.26 -1.02
CA CYS A 78 8.72 -0.07 -1.80
C CYS A 78 7.96 0.96 -0.97
N ILE A 79 8.19 2.23 -1.27
CA ILE A 79 7.46 3.37 -0.71
C ILE A 79 6.91 4.19 -1.86
N TRP A 80 5.67 4.64 -1.72
CA TRP A 80 4.96 5.49 -2.68
C TRP A 80 4.47 6.77 -1.99
N ASP A 81 4.22 7.80 -2.80
CA ASP A 81 3.54 9.03 -2.39
C ASP A 81 2.25 9.18 -3.20
N GLY A 82 1.09 9.16 -2.54
CA GLY A 82 -0.23 9.27 -3.14
C GLY A 82 -0.50 10.55 -3.94
N ARG A 83 0.39 11.54 -3.83
CA ARG A 83 0.33 12.79 -4.61
C ARG A 83 1.01 12.66 -5.97
N VAL A 84 1.89 11.67 -6.15
CA VAL A 84 2.66 11.45 -7.38
C VAL A 84 2.22 10.11 -7.96
N SER A 85 1.48 10.15 -9.06
CA SER A 85 1.02 8.91 -9.71
C SER A 85 2.20 8.16 -10.35
N ASP A 86 2.02 6.85 -10.51
CA ASP A 86 2.77 5.98 -11.42
C ASP A 86 4.24 5.65 -11.08
N THR A 87 4.80 6.18 -9.98
CA THR A 87 6.19 5.85 -9.59
C THR A 87 6.36 5.60 -8.10
N THR A 88 7.23 4.64 -7.77
CA THR A 88 7.74 4.45 -6.41
C THR A 88 8.71 5.59 -6.08
N ILE A 89 8.64 6.13 -4.87
CA ILE A 89 9.63 7.11 -4.40
C ILE A 89 10.89 6.43 -3.87
N HIS A 90 10.73 5.23 -3.31
CA HIS A 90 11.83 4.37 -2.88
C HIS A 90 11.53 2.92 -3.23
N ASN A 91 12.58 2.21 -3.62
CA ASN A 91 12.56 0.78 -3.84
C ASN A 91 13.90 0.23 -3.37
N PHE A 92 13.92 -0.52 -2.27
CA PHE A 92 15.15 -0.99 -1.67
C PHE A 92 15.11 -2.49 -1.36
N PRO A 93 16.23 -3.21 -1.57
CA PRO A 93 16.33 -4.62 -1.25
C PRO A 93 16.40 -4.79 0.27
N ALA A 94 15.36 -5.39 0.86
CA ALA A 94 15.28 -5.64 2.29
C ALA A 94 15.72 -7.07 2.64
N HIS A 95 15.40 -8.04 1.79
CA HIS A 95 15.75 -9.45 1.95
C HIS A 95 16.46 -9.96 0.68
N ILE A 96 17.56 -10.70 0.86
CA ILE A 96 18.31 -11.32 -0.24
C ILE A 96 17.72 -12.73 -0.48
N ASP A 97 17.40 -13.03 -1.74
CA ASP A 97 16.87 -14.31 -2.22
C ASP A 97 15.57 -14.80 -1.53
N ASN A 98 14.85 -13.91 -0.84
CA ASN A 98 13.61 -14.22 -0.15
C ASN A 98 12.60 -13.09 -0.32
N GLU A 99 11.31 -13.41 -0.25
CA GLU A 99 10.25 -12.40 -0.26
C GLU A 99 10.22 -11.60 1.05
N VAL A 100 9.76 -10.35 0.98
CA VAL A 100 9.29 -9.65 2.18
C VAL A 100 7.86 -10.09 2.41
N THR A 101 7.60 -10.76 3.53
CA THR A 101 6.26 -11.29 3.84
C THR A 101 5.42 -10.26 4.58
N SER A 102 6.08 -9.46 5.42
CA SER A 102 5.41 -8.44 6.23
C SER A 102 6.31 -7.25 6.52
N PHE A 103 5.71 -6.13 6.90
CA PHE A 103 6.47 -4.98 7.39
C PHE A 103 5.63 -4.11 8.32
N SER A 104 6.30 -3.25 9.11
CA SER A 104 5.63 -2.31 9.99
C SER A 104 6.38 -0.99 10.09
N PHE A 105 5.67 0.11 9.89
CA PHE A 105 6.18 1.45 10.19
C PHE A 105 6.26 1.67 11.69
N ASN A 106 7.30 2.37 12.14
CA ASN A 106 7.41 2.79 13.53
C ASN A 106 6.46 3.98 13.80
N SER A 107 5.52 3.83 14.74
CA SER A 107 4.56 4.89 15.09
C SER A 107 5.21 6.10 15.80
N TYR A 108 6.43 5.98 16.31
CA TYR A 108 7.14 7.04 17.03
C TYR A 108 8.17 7.76 16.15
N SER A 109 8.81 7.06 15.21
CA SER A 109 9.81 7.60 14.30
C SER A 109 9.39 7.46 12.84
N GLU A 110 9.33 8.58 12.13
CA GLU A 110 8.84 8.65 10.74
C GLU A 110 9.80 8.06 9.68
N ASN A 111 10.98 7.62 10.11
CA ASN A 111 12.06 7.18 9.23
C ASN A 111 12.53 5.76 9.57
N ILE A 112 11.78 5.04 10.40
CA ILE A 112 12.12 3.68 10.84
C ILE A 112 10.95 2.75 10.53
N LEU A 113 11.29 1.57 10.04
CA LEU A 113 10.37 0.46 9.82
C LEU A 113 11.11 -0.85 10.04
N ALA A 114 10.36 -1.94 10.20
CA ALA A 114 10.87 -3.30 10.26
C ALA A 114 10.25 -4.15 9.16
N THR A 115 11.01 -5.11 8.62
CA THR A 115 10.57 -6.10 7.63
C THR A 115 10.69 -7.50 8.19
N GLY A 116 9.85 -8.42 7.71
CA GLY A 116 9.77 -9.82 8.15
C GLY A 116 9.68 -10.79 6.99
#